data_AF-A0A1A6H1T1-F1
#
_entry.id   AF-A0A1A6H1T1-F1
#
_cell.length_a   1.000
_cell.length_b   1.000
_cell.length_c   1.000
_cell.angle_alpha   90.00
_cell.angle_beta   90.00
_cell.angle_gamma   90.00
#
_symmetry.space_group_name_H-M   'P 1'
#
loop_
_entity.id
_entity.type
_entity.pdbx_description
1 polymer ?
#
loop_
_entity_poly.entity_id
_entity_poly.type
_entity_poly.pdbx_seq_one_letter_code
_entity_poly.pdbx_strand_id
1 'polypeptide(L)'
;MNLALLAIHASPLALTDVYGLAKKCNMTERQVERWFRSRRNQDRPCRMKKFRESCWRFTFYLMITVAGVAFLYDKPWAYDLWEVWNDYPKQYWYYILEMSFYWSLLFSLGSDIKRKDFLANVIHHLAAISLMSFSWCANYIRSGTLVMFVHDVSDIWLESAKMFSYAGWKQTCNILFFIFSVVFFISRFIIFPFW
;
A
#
# COMPACT_ATOMS: atom_id res chain seq x y z
N MET A 1 39.83 -4.09 11.20
CA MET A 1 38.63 -3.24 11.40
C MET A 1 37.69 -3.50 10.24
N ASN A 2 36.55 -4.14 10.50
CA ASN A 2 35.67 -4.70 9.45
C ASN A 2 35.05 -3.57 8.61
N LEU A 3 35.29 -3.59 7.29
CA LEU A 3 34.64 -2.71 6.30
C LEU A 3 33.11 -2.63 6.48
N ALA A 4 32.51 -3.70 7.01
CA ALA A 4 31.09 -3.81 7.31
C ALA A 4 30.57 -2.83 8.37
N LEU A 5 31.38 -2.48 9.39
CA LEU A 5 30.94 -1.59 10.48
C LEU A 5 30.93 -0.11 10.07
N LEU A 6 31.84 0.30 9.17
CA LEU A 6 31.90 1.68 8.65
C LEU A 6 30.81 1.98 7.61
N ALA A 7 30.34 0.95 6.88
CA ALA A 7 29.33 1.11 5.84
C ALA A 7 27.91 1.40 6.37
N ILE A 8 27.61 1.04 7.62
CA ILE A 8 26.26 1.16 8.21
C ILE A 8 25.91 2.62 8.55
N HIS A 9 26.90 3.51 8.65
CA HIS A 9 26.71 4.90 9.09
C HIS A 9 26.97 5.97 8.01
N ALA A 10 27.34 5.58 6.79
CA ALA A 10 27.85 6.53 5.79
C ALA A 10 26.72 7.14 4.92
N SER A 11 26.33 8.37 5.27
CA SER A 11 25.93 9.46 4.36
C SER A 11 26.90 9.58 3.16
N PRO A 12 26.58 10.28 2.04
CA PRO A 12 27.37 10.21 0.80
C PRO A 12 28.88 10.34 1.09
N LEU A 13 29.62 9.26 0.80
CA LEU A 13 31.03 9.09 1.17
C LEU A 13 31.86 10.29 0.70
N ALA A 14 32.50 10.97 1.64
CA ALA A 14 33.48 12.00 1.33
C ALA A 14 34.73 11.35 0.69
N LEU A 15 35.37 12.03 -0.25
CA LEU A 15 36.56 11.52 -0.95
C LEU A 15 37.68 11.09 0.02
N THR A 16 37.78 11.79 1.15
CA THR A 16 38.71 11.53 2.25
C THR A 16 38.50 10.16 2.91
N ASP A 17 37.24 9.72 3.01
CA ASP A 17 36.90 8.44 3.61
C ASP A 17 37.30 7.28 2.69
N VAL A 18 37.08 7.44 1.37
CA VAL A 18 37.47 6.45 0.36
C VAL A 18 38.98 6.24 0.34
N TYR A 19 39.77 7.32 0.41
CA TYR A 19 41.23 7.26 0.45
C TYR A 19 41.76 6.58 1.72
N GLY A 20 41.19 6.92 2.89
CA GLY A 20 41.55 6.29 4.16
C GLY A 20 41.24 4.80 4.20
N LEU A 21 40.14 4.39 3.57
CA LEU A 21 39.72 2.99 3.43
C LEU A 21 40.62 2.23 2.43
N ALA A 22 40.96 2.83 1.29
CA ALA A 22 41.88 2.27 0.31
C ALA A 22 43.23 1.92 0.96
N LYS A 23 43.80 2.86 1.73
CA LYS A 23 45.08 2.67 2.45
C LYS A 23 44.99 1.59 3.54
N LYS A 24 43.89 1.55 4.31
CA LYS A 24 43.70 0.55 5.38
C LYS A 24 43.48 -0.87 4.85
N CYS A 25 42.84 -1.00 3.69
CA CYS A 25 42.48 -2.29 3.11
C CYS A 25 43.48 -2.77 2.04
N ASN A 26 44.52 -1.99 1.75
CA ASN A 26 45.47 -2.24 0.66
C ASN A 26 44.76 -2.47 -0.68
N MET A 27 43.71 -1.67 -0.93
CA MET A 27 42.87 -1.72 -2.12
C MET A 27 43.00 -0.41 -2.87
N THR A 28 42.78 -0.44 -4.18
CA THR A 28 42.66 0.79 -4.97
C THR A 28 41.35 1.51 -4.65
N GLU A 29 41.32 2.84 -4.75
CA GLU A 29 40.11 3.65 -4.56
C GLU A 29 38.95 3.15 -5.42
N ARG A 30 39.22 2.79 -6.68
CA ARG A 30 38.22 2.21 -7.60
C ARG A 30 37.63 0.89 -7.09
N GLN A 31 38.42 0.04 -6.43
CA GLN A 31 37.92 -1.21 -5.85
C GLN A 31 37.04 -0.92 -4.63
N VAL A 32 37.41 0.06 -3.81
CA VAL A 32 36.60 0.52 -2.66
C VAL A 32 35.26 1.11 -3.14
N GLU A 33 35.27 1.97 -4.16
CA GLU A 33 34.06 2.52 -4.78
C GLU A 33 33.16 1.44 -5.38
N ARG A 34 33.74 0.48 -6.13
CA ARG A 34 33.01 -0.66 -6.68
C ARG A 34 32.41 -1.53 -5.58
N TRP A 35 33.14 -1.76 -4.49
CA TRP A 35 32.67 -2.52 -3.35
C TRP A 35 31.48 -1.83 -2.68
N PHE A 36 31.56 -0.53 -2.39
CA PHE A 36 30.42 0.24 -1.84
C PHE A 36 29.22 0.26 -2.79
N ARG A 37 29.46 0.40 -4.10
CA ARG A 37 28.40 0.34 -5.12
C ARG A 37 27.73 -1.03 -5.14
N SER A 38 28.51 -2.11 -5.10
CA SER A 38 28.03 -3.49 -5.05
C SER A 38 27.26 -3.76 -3.75
N ARG A 39 27.78 -3.29 -2.61
CA ARG A 39 27.17 -3.45 -1.30
C ARG A 39 25.81 -2.74 -1.21
N ARG A 40 25.74 -1.49 -1.66
CA ARG A 40 24.48 -0.74 -1.76
C ARG A 40 23.48 -1.39 -2.73
N ASN A 41 23.96 -2.11 -3.74
CA ASN A 41 23.10 -2.92 -4.61
C ASN A 41 22.64 -4.24 -3.96
N GLN A 42 23.44 -4.85 -3.08
CA GLN A 42 23.03 -6.01 -2.25
C GLN A 42 22.03 -5.62 -1.16
N ASP A 43 22.15 -4.43 -0.59
CA ASP A 43 21.18 -3.90 0.38
C ASP A 43 19.87 -3.46 -0.29
N ARG A 44 19.82 -3.40 -1.63
CA ARG A 44 18.54 -3.23 -2.31
C ARG A 44 17.70 -4.49 -2.13
N PRO A 45 16.47 -4.36 -1.61
CA PRO A 45 15.61 -5.52 -1.43
C PRO A 45 15.44 -6.26 -2.76
N CYS A 46 15.70 -7.58 -2.73
CA CYS A 46 15.55 -8.46 -3.88
C CYS A 46 14.18 -8.24 -4.54
N ARG A 47 14.15 -8.23 -5.87
CA ARG A 47 12.90 -8.11 -6.66
C ARG A 47 11.81 -9.07 -6.16
N MET A 48 12.21 -10.27 -5.73
CA MET A 48 11.35 -11.28 -5.14
C MET A 48 10.70 -10.87 -3.81
N LYS A 49 11.40 -10.14 -2.94
CA LYS A 49 10.80 -9.63 -1.69
C LYS A 49 9.69 -8.63 -2.00
N LYS A 50 9.92 -7.70 -2.94
CA LYS A 50 8.90 -6.73 -3.39
C LYS A 50 7.71 -7.42 -4.07
N PHE A 51 7.96 -8.44 -4.88
CA PHE A 51 6.90 -9.21 -5.52
C PHE A 51 6.06 -9.95 -4.49
N ARG A 52 6.68 -10.60 -3.50
CA ARG A 52 5.98 -11.28 -2.40
C ARG A 52 5.14 -10.33 -1.56
N GLU A 53 5.68 -9.15 -1.23
CA GLU A 53 4.93 -8.09 -0.54
C GLU A 53 3.70 -7.66 -1.36
N SER A 54 3.85 -7.42 -2.66
CA SER A 54 2.72 -7.06 -3.52
C SER A 54 1.71 -8.20 -3.71
N CYS A 55 2.14 -9.46 -3.79
CA CYS A 55 1.23 -10.61 -3.84
C CYS A 55 0.38 -10.70 -2.57
N TRP A 56 1.02 -10.54 -1.41
CA TRP A 56 0.33 -10.57 -0.12
C TRP A 56 -0.72 -9.47 0.00
N ARG A 57 -0.37 -8.23 -0.39
CA ARG A 57 -1.31 -7.10 -0.44
C ARG A 57 -2.45 -7.35 -1.43
N PHE A 58 -2.15 -7.86 -2.63
CA PHE A 58 -3.16 -8.17 -3.62
C PHE A 58 -4.15 -9.22 -3.14
N THR A 59 -3.69 -10.33 -2.55
CA THR A 59 -4.57 -11.34 -1.97
C THR A 59 -5.49 -10.73 -0.92
N PHE A 60 -4.97 -9.84 -0.08
CA PHE A 60 -5.79 -9.16 0.91
C PHE A 60 -6.83 -8.23 0.31
N TYR A 61 -6.46 -7.33 -0.61
CA TYR A 61 -7.42 -6.46 -1.27
C TYR A 61 -8.48 -7.25 -2.03
N LEU A 62 -8.10 -8.35 -2.70
CA LEU A 62 -9.03 -9.25 -3.37
C LEU A 62 -10.03 -9.86 -2.39
N MET A 63 -9.58 -10.35 -1.24
CA MET A 63 -10.46 -10.95 -0.23
C MET A 63 -11.45 -9.92 0.34
N ILE A 64 -11.02 -8.69 0.61
CA ILE A 64 -11.93 -7.61 1.04
C ILE A 64 -12.94 -7.30 -0.05
N THR A 65 -12.51 -7.14 -1.30
CA THR A 65 -13.41 -6.78 -2.39
C THR A 65 -14.47 -7.86 -2.59
N VAL A 66 -14.10 -9.15 -2.55
CA VAL A 66 -15.05 -10.26 -2.65
C VAL A 66 -16.00 -10.27 -1.44
N ALA A 67 -15.50 -10.07 -0.23
CA ALA A 67 -16.34 -9.97 0.97
C ALA A 67 -17.31 -8.78 0.90
N GLY A 68 -16.85 -7.62 0.42
CA GLY A 68 -17.66 -6.42 0.23
C GLY A 68 -18.74 -6.60 -0.82
N VAL A 69 -18.42 -7.20 -1.97
CA VAL A 69 -19.43 -7.57 -2.98
C VAL A 69 -20.45 -8.54 -2.39
N ALA A 70 -20.01 -9.62 -1.75
CA ALA A 70 -20.90 -10.62 -1.18
C ALA A 70 -21.82 -10.04 -0.10
N PHE A 71 -21.33 -9.07 0.69
CA PHE A 71 -22.12 -8.43 1.74
C PHE A 71 -23.11 -7.39 1.18
N LEU A 72 -22.71 -6.63 0.15
CA LEU A 72 -23.54 -5.59 -0.47
C LEU A 72 -24.56 -6.15 -1.47
N TYR A 73 -24.34 -7.36 -2.01
CA TYR A 73 -25.17 -7.96 -3.07
C TYR A 73 -26.66 -8.07 -2.69
N ASP A 74 -26.95 -8.47 -1.45
CA ASP A 74 -28.34 -8.66 -0.97
C ASP A 74 -28.89 -7.45 -0.21
N LYS A 75 -28.24 -6.28 -0.29
CA LYS A 75 -28.66 -5.09 0.48
C LYS A 75 -29.28 -4.02 -0.42
N PRO A 76 -30.54 -3.63 -0.19
CA PRO A 76 -31.22 -2.68 -1.06
C PRO A 76 -30.61 -1.26 -0.94
N TRP A 77 -30.04 -0.90 0.22
CA TRP A 77 -29.25 0.32 0.39
C TRP A 77 -27.92 0.38 -0.40
N ALA A 78 -27.50 -0.72 -1.03
CA ALA A 78 -26.37 -0.70 -1.96
C ALA A 78 -26.77 -0.16 -3.35
N TYR A 79 -28.05 -0.25 -3.69
CA TYR A 79 -28.61 0.17 -4.97
C TYR A 79 -29.40 1.48 -4.84
N ASP A 80 -30.10 1.68 -3.71
CA ASP A 80 -30.83 2.91 -3.40
C ASP A 80 -30.23 3.64 -2.19
N LEU A 81 -29.49 4.70 -2.50
CA LEU A 81 -28.92 5.66 -1.54
C LEU A 81 -29.92 6.21 -0.51
N TRP A 82 -31.18 6.38 -0.92
CA TRP A 82 -32.21 6.91 -0.03
C TRP A 82 -32.51 5.96 1.14
N GLU A 83 -32.32 4.65 0.93
CA GLU A 83 -32.50 3.64 1.97
C GLU A 83 -31.33 3.58 2.97
N VAL A 84 -30.18 4.19 2.65
CA VAL A 84 -29.09 4.36 3.62
C VAL A 84 -29.59 5.12 4.85
N TRP A 85 -30.52 6.06 4.66
CA TRP A 85 -31.08 6.94 5.69
C TRP A 85 -32.36 6.41 6.35
N ASN A 86 -32.96 5.34 5.82
CA ASN A 86 -34.12 4.70 6.46
C ASN A 86 -33.68 3.89 7.68
N ASP A 87 -34.37 4.01 8.82
CA ASP A 87 -33.98 3.50 10.15
C ASP A 87 -34.08 1.96 10.31
N TYR A 88 -33.57 1.21 9.32
CA TYR A 88 -33.44 -0.26 9.34
C TYR A 88 -32.48 -0.72 10.45
N PRO A 89 -32.58 -1.95 10.99
CA PRO A 89 -31.70 -2.46 12.03
C PRO A 89 -30.21 -2.31 11.69
N LYS A 90 -29.45 -1.78 12.66
CA LYS A 90 -28.02 -1.48 12.52
C LYS A 90 -27.18 -2.76 12.51
N GLN A 91 -26.48 -3.03 11.40
CA GLN A 91 -25.63 -4.21 11.22
C GLN A 91 -24.18 -3.93 11.63
N TYR A 92 -23.90 -3.98 12.92
CA TYR A 92 -22.60 -3.62 13.51
C TYR A 92 -21.46 -4.61 13.22
N TRP A 93 -21.79 -5.89 13.01
CA TRP A 93 -20.79 -6.97 12.93
C TRP A 93 -19.88 -6.90 11.71
N TYR A 94 -20.46 -6.56 10.55
CA TYR A 94 -19.69 -6.44 9.31
C TYR A 94 -18.69 -5.28 9.38
N TYR A 95 -19.13 -4.13 9.88
CA TYR A 95 -18.26 -2.95 10.02
C TYR A 95 -17.16 -3.17 11.06
N ILE A 96 -17.41 -3.91 12.14
CA ILE A 96 -16.37 -4.32 13.11
C ILE A 96 -15.35 -5.27 12.46
N LEU A 97 -15.81 -6.22 11.63
CA LEU A 97 -14.94 -7.13 10.90
C LEU A 97 -14.07 -6.37 9.88
N GLU A 98 -14.67 -5.41 9.16
CA GLU A 98 -14.00 -4.54 8.19
C GLU A 98 -12.98 -3.60 8.86
N MET A 99 -13.36 -2.97 9.98
CA MET A 99 -12.44 -2.18 10.83
C MET A 99 -11.27 -3.00 11.38
N SER A 100 -11.54 -4.22 11.84
CA SER A 100 -10.51 -5.14 12.35
C SER A 100 -9.53 -5.53 11.24
N PHE A 101 -10.04 -5.72 10.03
CA PHE A 101 -9.22 -5.99 8.86
C PHE A 101 -8.32 -4.78 8.52
N TYR A 102 -8.85 -3.56 8.51
CA TYR A 102 -8.07 -2.34 8.27
C TYR A 102 -6.96 -2.11 9.32
N TRP A 103 -7.24 -2.44 10.59
CA TRP A 103 -6.21 -2.44 11.63
C TRP A 103 -5.10 -3.47 11.37
N SER A 104 -5.45 -4.66 10.88
CA SER A 104 -4.45 -5.67 10.48
C SER A 104 -3.57 -5.21 9.31
N LEU A 105 -4.15 -4.40 8.40
CA LEU A 105 -3.43 -3.78 7.28
C LEU A 105 -2.43 -2.72 7.80
N LEU A 106 -2.83 -1.91 8.79
CA LEU A 106 -1.95 -0.95 9.45
C LEU A 106 -0.76 -1.62 10.15
N PHE A 107 -0.98 -2.76 10.82
CA PHE A 107 0.11 -3.50 11.44
C PHE A 107 1.03 -4.17 10.41
N SER A 108 0.47 -4.68 9.31
CA SER A 108 1.26 -5.26 8.21
C SER A 108 2.16 -4.22 7.53
N LEU A 109 1.75 -2.95 7.48
CA LEU A 109 2.57 -1.83 7.02
C LEU A 109 3.84 -1.63 7.86
N GLY A 110 3.84 -1.98 9.15
CA GLY A 110 5.05 -1.92 9.99
C GLY A 110 6.16 -2.88 9.54
N SER A 111 5.78 -3.97 8.85
CA SER A 111 6.71 -4.99 8.35
C SER A 111 7.25 -4.70 6.95
N ASP A 112 6.69 -3.70 6.27
CA ASP A 112 7.06 -3.35 4.90
C ASP A 112 8.38 -2.59 4.83
N ILE A 113 9.08 -2.76 3.70
CA ILE A 113 10.31 -2.03 3.43
C ILE A 113 9.99 -0.53 3.32
N LYS A 114 10.51 0.27 4.25
CA LYS A 114 10.41 1.73 4.25
C LYS A 114 10.95 2.31 2.94
N ARG A 115 10.04 2.79 2.10
CA ARG A 115 10.32 3.58 0.88
C ARG A 115 10.06 5.06 1.18
N LYS A 116 10.48 5.95 0.28
CA LYS A 116 10.25 7.39 0.42
C LYS A 116 8.75 7.75 0.53
N ASP A 117 7.90 6.95 -0.12
CA ASP A 117 6.45 7.13 -0.13
C ASP A 117 5.73 6.42 1.04
N PHE A 118 6.51 5.78 1.94
CA PHE A 118 5.97 5.03 3.08
C PHE A 118 5.19 5.93 4.04
N LEU A 119 5.74 7.11 4.36
CA LEU A 119 5.10 8.04 5.30
C LEU A 119 3.75 8.53 4.76
N ALA A 120 3.69 8.87 3.46
CA ALA A 120 2.45 9.28 2.81
C ALA A 120 1.40 8.16 2.86
N ASN A 121 1.81 6.90 2.60
CA ASN A 121 0.92 5.75 2.69
C ASN A 121 0.42 5.52 4.12
N VAL A 122 1.28 5.66 5.14
CA VAL A 122 0.90 5.53 6.56
C VAL A 122 -0.08 6.63 6.96
N ILE A 123 0.20 7.88 6.60
CA ILE A 123 -0.71 9.01 6.89
C ILE A 123 -2.07 8.78 6.23
N HIS A 124 -2.09 8.29 4.99
CA HIS A 124 -3.33 7.94 4.30
C HIS A 124 -4.14 6.86 5.05
N HIS A 125 -3.50 5.78 5.49
CA HIS A 125 -4.17 4.71 6.24
C HIS A 125 -4.66 5.20 7.61
N LEU A 126 -3.88 6.04 8.31
CA LEU A 126 -4.30 6.66 9.56
C LEU A 126 -5.50 7.59 9.36
N ALA A 127 -5.53 8.35 8.27
CA ALA A 127 -6.67 9.19 7.92
C ALA A 127 -7.92 8.35 7.63
N ALA A 128 -7.78 7.26 6.87
CA ALA A 128 -8.87 6.33 6.59
C ALA A 128 -9.44 5.69 7.88
N ILE A 129 -8.58 5.20 8.77
CA ILE A 129 -8.99 4.61 10.07
C ILE A 129 -9.66 5.66 10.96
N SER A 130 -9.16 6.90 10.95
CA SER A 130 -9.75 8.00 11.72
C SER A 130 -11.14 8.35 11.20
N LEU A 131 -11.31 8.43 9.87
CA LEU A 131 -12.61 8.67 9.23
C LEU A 131 -13.59 7.53 9.53
N MET A 132 -13.10 6.29 9.55
CA MET A 132 -13.89 5.11 9.91
C MET A 132 -14.37 5.14 11.35
N SER A 133 -13.49 5.52 12.26
CA SER A 133 -13.78 5.63 13.69
C SER A 133 -14.78 6.77 13.95
N PHE A 134 -14.64 7.89 13.23
CA PHE A 134 -15.59 8.99 13.31
C PHE A 134 -16.97 8.61 12.78
N SER A 135 -17.02 7.95 11.62
CA SER A 135 -18.26 7.42 11.03
C SER A 135 -18.98 6.46 11.99
N TRP A 136 -18.23 5.60 12.69
CA TRP A 136 -18.75 4.71 13.72
C TRP A 136 -19.35 5.47 14.91
N CYS A 137 -18.62 6.42 15.49
CA CYS A 137 -19.08 7.24 16.60
C CYS A 137 -20.34 8.06 16.23
N ALA A 138 -20.43 8.51 14.97
CA ALA A 138 -21.55 9.28 14.45
C ALA A 138 -22.70 8.41 13.91
N ASN A 139 -22.64 7.08 14.03
CA ASN A 139 -23.63 6.12 13.48
C ASN A 139 -23.80 6.12 11.95
N TYR A 140 -22.86 6.69 11.18
CA TYR A 140 -22.88 6.70 9.71
C TYR A 140 -22.34 5.41 9.07
N ILE A 141 -22.59 4.26 9.72
CA ILE A 141 -22.02 2.95 9.40
C ILE A 141 -22.30 2.54 7.94
N ARG A 142 -23.53 2.76 7.44
CA ARG A 142 -23.91 2.38 6.07
C ARG A 142 -23.21 3.22 5.00
N SER A 143 -23.21 4.54 5.17
CA SER A 143 -22.51 5.45 4.27
C SER A 143 -20.99 5.15 4.29
N GLY A 144 -20.44 4.89 5.48
CA GLY A 144 -19.05 4.49 5.66
C GLY A 144 -18.68 3.23 4.86
N THR A 145 -19.47 2.15 4.95
CA THR A 145 -19.21 0.90 4.20
C THR A 145 -19.24 1.11 2.69
N LEU A 146 -20.14 1.94 2.17
CA LEU A 146 -20.22 2.20 0.73
C LEU A 146 -19.02 3.03 0.24
N VAL A 147 -18.62 4.05 1.01
CA VAL A 147 -17.40 4.82 0.73
C VAL A 147 -16.17 3.90 0.76
N MET A 148 -16.06 2.99 1.74
CA MET A 148 -14.97 2.00 1.80
C MET A 148 -14.92 1.11 0.57
N PHE A 149 -16.05 0.50 0.23
CA PHE A 149 -16.13 -0.43 -0.90
C PHE A 149 -15.71 0.25 -2.21
N VAL A 150 -16.25 1.44 -2.48
CA VAL A 150 -15.90 2.23 -3.66
C VAL A 150 -14.41 2.63 -3.64
N HIS A 151 -13.84 2.88 -2.46
CA HIS A 151 -12.42 3.16 -2.32
C HIS A 151 -11.54 1.93 -2.59
N ASP A 152 -11.88 0.78 -2.02
CA ASP A 152 -11.09 -0.46 -2.08
C ASP A 152 -11.07 -1.10 -3.47
N VAL A 153 -12.15 -0.95 -4.25
CA VAL A 153 -12.24 -1.51 -5.61
C VAL A 153 -11.20 -0.91 -6.56
N SER A 154 -10.72 0.34 -6.36
CA SER A 154 -9.62 0.86 -7.20
C SER A 154 -8.28 0.25 -6.84
N ASP A 155 -8.06 -0.04 -5.57
CA ASP A 155 -6.72 -0.34 -5.04
C ASP A 155 -6.25 -1.74 -5.46
N ILE A 156 -7.20 -2.65 -5.70
CA ILE A 156 -6.92 -3.98 -6.26
C ILE A 156 -6.24 -3.89 -7.65
N TRP A 157 -6.67 -2.96 -8.50
CA TRP A 157 -6.13 -2.77 -9.84
C TRP A 157 -4.72 -2.15 -9.79
N LEU A 158 -4.51 -1.23 -8.85
CA LEU A 158 -3.21 -0.60 -8.61
C LEU A 158 -2.16 -1.63 -8.12
N GLU A 159 -2.51 -2.46 -7.13
CA GLU A 159 -1.59 -3.49 -6.63
C GLU A 159 -1.34 -4.60 -7.67
N SER A 160 -2.36 -4.96 -8.46
CA SER A 160 -2.19 -5.86 -9.61
C SER A 160 -1.18 -5.29 -10.62
N ALA A 161 -1.33 -4.02 -11.01
CA ALA A 161 -0.40 -3.37 -11.94
C ALA A 161 1.05 -3.40 -11.41
N LYS A 162 1.25 -3.18 -10.11
CA LYS A 162 2.58 -3.29 -9.47
C LYS A 162 3.13 -4.73 -9.56
N MET A 163 2.32 -5.75 -9.31
CA MET A 163 2.73 -7.15 -9.44
C MET A 163 3.22 -7.48 -10.86
N PHE A 164 2.44 -7.10 -11.87
CA PHE A 164 2.81 -7.34 -13.28
C PHE A 164 4.01 -6.50 -13.73
N SER A 165 4.18 -5.30 -13.18
CA SER A 165 5.38 -4.48 -13.37
C SER A 165 6.64 -5.18 -12.83
N TYR A 166 6.56 -5.79 -11.63
CA TYR A 166 7.66 -6.56 -11.05
C TYR A 166 7.92 -7.89 -11.77
N ALA A 167 6.89 -8.47 -12.40
CA ALA A 167 7.02 -9.65 -13.25
C ALA A 167 7.64 -9.34 -14.63
N GLY A 168 7.74 -8.06 -15.00
CA GLY A 168 8.30 -7.61 -16.29
C GLY A 168 7.27 -7.54 -17.43
N TRP A 169 5.99 -7.73 -17.14
CA TRP A 169 4.90 -7.71 -18.13
C TRP A 169 4.35 -6.29 -18.30
N LYS A 170 5.07 -5.47 -19.07
CA LYS A 170 4.77 -4.05 -19.25
C LYS A 170 3.41 -3.77 -19.91
N GLN A 171 3.00 -4.60 -20.87
CA GLN A 171 1.71 -4.42 -21.56
C GLN A 171 0.53 -4.61 -20.62
N THR A 172 0.51 -5.72 -19.86
CA THR A 172 -0.50 -6.00 -18.83
C THR A 172 -0.51 -4.94 -17.73
N CYS A 173 0.67 -4.48 -17.29
CA CYS A 173 0.79 -3.38 -16.34
C CYS A 173 0.10 -2.10 -16.84
N ASN A 174 0.32 -1.72 -18.10
CA ASN A 174 -0.28 -0.50 -18.66
C ASN A 174 -1.80 -0.63 -18.78
N ILE A 175 -2.31 -1.80 -19.17
CA ILE A 175 -3.76 -2.06 -19.24
C ILE A 175 -4.38 -1.96 -17.84
N LEU A 176 -3.79 -2.63 -16.84
CA LEU A 176 -4.29 -2.58 -15.46
C LEU A 176 -4.23 -1.18 -14.86
N PHE A 177 -3.18 -0.42 -15.16
CA PHE A 177 -3.05 0.97 -14.72
C PHE A 177 -4.10 1.89 -15.38
N PHE A 178 -4.44 1.63 -16.64
CA PHE A 178 -5.53 2.33 -17.33
C PHE A 178 -6.88 2.01 -16.69
N ILE A 179 -7.18 0.72 -16.43
CA ILE A 179 -8.40 0.29 -15.72
C ILE A 179 -8.47 0.96 -14.34
N PHE A 180 -7.38 0.91 -13.58
CA PHE A 180 -7.27 1.62 -12.30
C PHE A 180 -7.64 3.10 -12.43
N SER A 181 -7.08 3.80 -13.43
CA SER A 181 -7.30 5.23 -13.63
C SER A 181 -8.76 5.55 -13.95
N VAL A 182 -9.41 4.74 -14.80
CA VAL A 182 -10.84 4.89 -15.12
C VAL A 182 -11.70 4.63 -13.89
N VAL A 183 -11.48 3.52 -13.17
CA VAL A 183 -12.24 3.18 -11.95
C VAL A 183 -12.04 4.24 -10.88
N PHE A 184 -10.81 4.70 -10.66
CA PHE A 184 -10.48 5.76 -9.72
C PHE A 184 -11.18 7.08 -10.08
N PHE A 185 -11.18 7.45 -11.36
CA PHE A 185 -11.84 8.67 -11.82
C PHE A 185 -13.35 8.62 -11.59
N ILE A 186 -14.01 7.54 -12.01
CA ILE A 186 -15.47 7.36 -11.86
C ILE A 186 -15.85 7.37 -10.37
N SER A 187 -15.16 6.58 -9.55
CA SER A 187 -15.46 6.47 -8.12
C SER A 187 -15.33 7.80 -7.38
N ARG A 188 -14.30 8.61 -7.67
CA ARG A 188 -14.01 9.83 -6.91
C ARG A 188 -14.66 11.08 -7.48
N PHE A 189 -14.86 11.18 -8.80
CA PHE A 189 -15.41 12.37 -9.44
C PHE A 189 -16.87 12.25 -9.87
N ILE A 190 -17.41 11.03 -9.98
CA ILE A 190 -18.80 10.81 -10.40
C ILE A 190 -19.64 10.20 -9.28
N ILE A 191 -19.10 9.23 -8.54
CA ILE A 191 -19.90 8.62 -7.46
C ILE A 191 -19.88 9.53 -6.23
N PHE A 192 -18.69 9.93 -5.75
CA PHE A 192 -18.56 10.72 -4.52
C PHE A 192 -19.31 12.08 -4.48
N PRO A 193 -19.42 12.87 -5.57
CA PRO A 193 -20.17 14.13 -5.51
C PRO A 193 -21.67 14.00 -5.78
N PHE A 194 -22.14 12.84 -6.26
CA PHE A 194 -23.56 12.56 -6.50
C PHE A 194 -24.15 11.59 -5.46
N TRP A 195 -23.36 11.23 -4.45
CA TRP A 195 -23.70 10.49 -3.23
C TRP A 195 -23.85 11.45 -2.05
#